data_AF-A0A935C602-F1
#
_entry.id   AF-A0A935C602-F1
#
_cell.length_a   1.000
_cell.length_b   1.000
_cell.length_c   1.000
_cell.angle_alpha   90.00
_cell.angle_beta   90.00
_cell.angle_gamma   90.00
#
_symmetry.space_group_name_H-M   'P 1'
#
loop_
_entity.id
_entity.type
_entity.pdbx_description
1 polymer ?
#
loop_
_entity_poly.entity_id
_entity_poly.type
_entity_poly.pdbx_seq_one_letter_code
_entity_poly.pdbx_strand_id
1 'polypeptide(L)'
;MKTQFIHFSTALLLVVGPACQSCQSNNEQSENNAMNSDSIVDDRRAPIKNEDNPKVLGADRSNNPKTTGTGDESFSTDTTQAEGIKKEKVQQVITYYLELKDALVKSDNQKASEVAAKIKKSLEGHNNQLAKNILFEAEQIALIDNLDHQRTRFNTLSENVYTLVNSTKANQKILYRQYCPMAFDNEGAYWLSAEEEIRNPYFGDKMLKCGSVKETLE
;
A
#
# COMPACT_ATOMS: atom_id res chain seq x y z
N MET A 1 -21.46 45.24 -43.63
CA MET A 1 -20.69 46.23 -42.83
C MET A 1 -21.46 46.56 -41.56
N LYS A 2 -20.94 46.20 -40.38
CA LYS A 2 -20.97 47.01 -39.14
C LYS A 2 -20.26 46.23 -38.04
N THR A 3 -19.18 46.79 -37.52
CA THR A 3 -18.33 46.19 -36.49
C THR A 3 -18.82 46.60 -35.12
N GLN A 4 -18.80 45.71 -34.13
CA GLN A 4 -19.00 46.10 -32.74
C GLN A 4 -18.09 45.26 -31.83
N PHE A 5 -16.90 45.81 -31.54
CA PHE A 5 -16.03 45.31 -30.48
C PHE A 5 -16.57 45.82 -29.13
N ILE A 6 -16.72 44.92 -28.15
CA ILE A 6 -17.00 45.29 -26.76
C ILE A 6 -15.81 44.84 -25.93
N HIS A 7 -14.94 45.79 -25.59
CA HIS A 7 -13.88 45.56 -24.60
C HIS A 7 -14.51 45.50 -23.20
N PHE A 8 -14.40 44.35 -22.53
CA PHE A 8 -14.58 44.30 -21.08
C PHE A 8 -13.22 44.49 -20.40
N SER A 9 -13.13 45.50 -19.55
CA SER A 9 -11.89 45.89 -18.88
C SER A 9 -11.51 44.89 -17.78
N THR A 10 -10.26 44.46 -17.76
CA THR A 10 -9.68 43.68 -16.66
C THR A 10 -9.58 44.54 -15.40
N ALA A 11 -10.30 44.15 -14.33
CA ALA A 11 -10.18 44.76 -13.01
C ALA A 11 -9.32 43.87 -12.10
N LEU A 12 -8.02 44.17 -12.01
CA LEU A 12 -7.09 43.46 -11.12
C LEU A 12 -7.24 43.95 -9.67
N LEU A 13 -8.12 43.28 -8.91
CA LEU A 13 -8.29 43.56 -7.47
C LEU A 13 -7.25 42.80 -6.63
N LEU A 14 -6.08 43.43 -6.44
CA LEU A 14 -5.13 43.03 -5.40
C LEU A 14 -5.67 43.42 -4.02
N VAL A 15 -6.22 42.46 -3.29
CA VAL A 15 -6.49 42.59 -1.85
C VAL A 15 -5.31 41.98 -1.10
N VAL A 16 -4.63 42.78 -0.28
CA VAL A 16 -3.37 42.38 0.38
C VAL A 16 -3.50 42.42 1.90
N GLY A 17 -3.16 41.29 2.54
CA GLY A 17 -2.84 41.19 3.96
C GLY A 17 -3.97 40.69 4.89
N PRO A 18 -3.66 40.54 6.19
CA PRO A 18 -2.34 40.64 6.82
C PRO A 18 -1.76 39.26 7.20
N ALA A 19 -0.44 39.12 7.16
CA ALA A 19 0.22 38.03 7.87
C ALA A 19 0.26 38.36 9.38
N CYS A 20 -0.10 37.40 10.24
CA CYS A 20 0.01 37.54 11.69
C CYS A 20 0.96 36.48 12.25
N GLN A 21 2.17 36.90 12.61
CA GLN A 21 3.22 36.06 13.17
C GLN A 21 3.01 35.89 14.68
N SER A 22 2.76 34.68 15.17
CA SER A 22 2.77 34.38 16.61
C SER A 22 2.99 32.89 16.92
N CYS A 23 4.16 32.35 16.57
CA CYS A 23 4.64 31.12 17.20
C CYS A 23 5.20 31.46 18.59
N GLN A 24 4.50 31.07 19.66
CA GLN A 24 5.05 31.13 21.02
C GLN A 24 5.65 29.77 21.40
N SER A 25 6.96 29.66 21.24
CA SER A 25 7.75 28.59 21.86
C SER A 25 8.08 28.99 23.30
N ASN A 26 7.42 28.37 24.27
CA ASN A 26 7.85 28.46 25.66
C ASN A 26 8.97 27.44 25.89
N ASN A 27 10.21 27.92 25.80
CA ASN A 27 11.38 27.29 26.42
C ASN A 27 11.55 27.86 27.86
N GLU A 28 12.63 27.45 28.52
CA GLU A 28 13.04 27.80 29.90
C GLU A 28 12.38 26.88 30.94
N GLN A 29 13.10 25.92 31.56
CA GLN A 29 14.24 25.99 32.50
C GLN A 29 13.72 25.46 33.86
N SER A 30 14.51 24.95 34.81
CA SER A 30 15.93 24.55 34.82
C SER A 30 16.15 23.63 36.05
N GLU A 31 16.98 22.60 35.92
CA GLU A 31 18.29 22.49 36.64
C GLU A 31 18.30 21.69 37.95
N ASN A 32 19.42 20.98 38.15
CA ASN A 32 20.05 20.60 39.44
C ASN A 32 19.31 19.59 40.35
N ASN A 33 19.96 18.77 41.18
CA ASN A 33 21.40 18.61 41.45
C ASN A 33 21.75 17.18 41.98
N ALA A 34 23.06 16.91 42.12
CA ALA A 34 23.72 15.96 43.05
C ALA A 34 23.11 14.55 43.30
N MET A 35 23.80 13.45 42.97
CA MET A 35 24.87 12.83 43.78
C MET A 35 24.51 12.49 45.24
N ASN A 36 24.44 11.19 45.56
CA ASN A 36 25.24 10.61 46.64
C ASN A 36 25.64 9.16 46.31
N SER A 37 26.69 8.65 46.96
CA SER A 37 27.15 7.26 46.88
C SER A 37 26.43 6.33 47.88
N ASP A 38 26.58 5.01 47.68
CA ASP A 38 27.06 4.00 48.65
C ASP A 38 26.55 2.58 48.24
N SER A 39 27.21 1.44 48.49
CA SER A 39 28.65 1.07 48.44
C SER A 39 28.79 -0.46 48.69
N ILE A 40 29.36 -1.24 47.74
CA ILE A 40 29.63 -2.72 47.85
C ILE A 40 28.30 -3.55 48.05
N VAL A 41 28.11 -4.88 48.02
CA VAL A 41 28.81 -6.19 47.80
C VAL A 41 27.79 -7.12 47.04
N ASP A 42 28.02 -8.35 46.56
CA ASP A 42 29.14 -9.33 46.60
C ASP A 42 29.28 -10.06 45.24
N ASP A 43 30.33 -10.86 45.08
CA ASP A 43 30.61 -11.76 43.96
C ASP A 43 29.66 -12.98 43.86
N ARG A 44 29.38 -13.43 42.61
CA ARG A 44 29.62 -14.82 42.15
C ARG A 44 29.28 -15.05 40.68
N ARG A 45 30.32 -15.26 39.85
CA ARG A 45 30.21 -15.86 38.51
C ARG A 45 30.74 -17.29 38.50
N ALA A 46 29.95 -18.25 38.01
CA ALA A 46 30.36 -19.65 37.82
C ALA A 46 30.54 -20.01 36.32
N PRO A 47 31.36 -21.02 35.96
CA PRO A 47 32.03 -21.02 34.66
C PRO A 47 31.54 -22.06 33.63
N ILE A 48 31.89 -21.82 32.37
CA ILE A 48 31.86 -22.79 31.27
C ILE A 48 32.94 -23.86 31.48
N LYS A 49 32.68 -25.10 31.06
CA LYS A 49 33.69 -26.14 30.81
C LYS A 49 33.44 -26.80 29.46
N ASN A 50 34.53 -27.12 28.76
CA ASN A 50 34.56 -27.86 27.48
C ASN A 50 35.40 -29.14 27.67
N GLU A 51 35.51 -29.94 26.59
CA GLU A 51 36.31 -31.17 26.46
C GLU A 51 35.70 -32.38 27.23
N ASP A 52 35.68 -33.62 26.73
CA ASP A 52 36.45 -34.27 25.66
C ASP A 52 35.60 -35.04 24.61
N ASN A 53 36.26 -35.61 23.57
CA ASN A 53 35.68 -36.40 22.47
C ASN A 53 36.46 -37.71 22.23
N PRO A 54 35.79 -38.86 21.98
CA PRO A 54 36.27 -39.71 20.89
C PRO A 54 35.20 -40.47 20.06
N LYS A 55 35.01 -40.00 18.82
CA LYS A 55 35.25 -40.73 17.55
C LYS A 55 34.52 -42.06 17.17
N VAL A 56 33.93 -42.00 15.96
CA VAL A 56 33.70 -43.03 14.89
C VAL A 56 32.60 -44.13 14.95
N LEU A 57 32.15 -44.43 13.72
CA LEU A 57 31.53 -45.66 13.17
C LEU A 57 30.01 -45.89 13.38
N GLY A 58 29.29 -45.93 12.26
CA GLY A 58 27.86 -46.25 12.18
C GLY A 58 27.24 -45.70 10.90
N ALA A 59 27.19 -46.48 9.83
CA ALA A 59 26.55 -46.11 8.57
C ALA A 59 25.68 -47.27 8.06
N ASP A 60 24.36 -47.05 7.95
CA ASP A 60 23.55 -47.82 6.98
C ASP A 60 22.24 -47.11 6.57
N ARG A 61 21.77 -47.52 5.39
CA ARG A 61 20.45 -47.43 4.73
C ARG A 61 19.31 -46.56 5.34
N SER A 62 18.85 -45.64 4.47
CA SER A 62 17.47 -45.56 3.93
C SER A 62 16.26 -45.84 4.86
N ASN A 63 15.34 -44.87 4.95
CA ASN A 63 13.98 -45.05 4.38
C ASN A 63 13.22 -43.72 4.20
N ASN A 64 12.40 -43.67 3.15
CA ASN A 64 11.49 -42.57 2.80
C ASN A 64 10.06 -42.95 3.23
N PRO A 65 9.28 -42.01 3.81
CA PRO A 65 7.93 -41.85 3.29
C PRO A 65 7.44 -40.38 3.24
N LYS A 66 7.47 -39.82 2.03
CA LYS A 66 6.40 -39.04 1.38
C LYS A 66 5.38 -38.35 2.32
N THR A 67 5.53 -37.04 2.49
CA THR A 67 4.42 -36.13 2.80
C THR A 67 4.28 -35.08 1.71
N THR A 68 3.26 -35.24 0.86
CA THR A 68 2.86 -34.25 -0.15
C THR A 68 2.02 -33.16 0.52
N GLY A 69 2.58 -31.96 0.67
CA GLY A 69 1.86 -30.78 1.15
C GLY A 69 1.37 -29.92 0.01
N THR A 70 0.24 -30.27 -0.61
CA THR A 70 -0.42 -29.41 -1.60
C THR A 70 -1.18 -28.30 -0.86
N GLY A 71 -0.60 -27.10 -0.81
CA GLY A 71 -1.22 -25.90 -0.24
C GLY A 71 -2.13 -25.20 -1.26
N ASP A 72 -3.19 -25.87 -1.71
CA ASP A 72 -4.20 -25.25 -2.56
C ASP A 72 -5.09 -24.31 -1.71
N GLU A 73 -4.64 -23.07 -1.50
CA GLU A 73 -5.48 -22.02 -0.90
C GLU A 73 -6.59 -21.63 -1.89
N SER A 74 -7.68 -22.40 -1.84
CA SER A 74 -8.91 -22.18 -2.59
C SER A 74 -9.51 -20.81 -2.26
N PHE A 75 -9.19 -19.81 -3.08
CA PHE A 75 -9.85 -18.51 -3.07
C PHE A 75 -11.33 -18.68 -3.47
N SER A 76 -12.18 -18.89 -2.46
CA SER A 76 -13.63 -19.06 -2.63
C SER A 76 -14.24 -17.81 -3.27
N THR A 77 -14.69 -17.95 -4.51
CA THR A 77 -15.36 -16.90 -5.30
C THR A 77 -16.79 -16.68 -4.82
N ASP A 78 -16.93 -16.14 -3.60
CA ASP A 78 -18.21 -15.67 -3.09
C ASP A 78 -18.69 -14.46 -3.92
N THR A 79 -19.64 -14.73 -4.81
CA THR A 79 -20.18 -13.75 -5.76
C THR A 79 -20.97 -12.63 -5.05
N THR A 80 -21.35 -12.84 -3.78
CA THR A 80 -22.15 -11.93 -2.95
C THR A 80 -21.37 -10.66 -2.52
N GLN A 81 -20.04 -10.68 -2.56
CA GLN A 81 -19.17 -9.65 -1.95
C GLN A 81 -19.41 -8.21 -2.47
N ALA A 82 -19.86 -8.04 -3.72
CA ALA A 82 -19.99 -6.73 -4.37
C ALA A 82 -21.43 -6.21 -4.52
N GLU A 83 -22.43 -6.86 -3.92
CA GLU A 83 -23.84 -6.52 -4.10
C GLU A 83 -24.17 -5.05 -3.83
N GLY A 84 -25.01 -4.46 -4.69
CA GLY A 84 -25.47 -3.07 -4.59
C GLY A 84 -24.54 -2.00 -5.20
N ILE A 85 -23.29 -2.32 -5.54
CA ILE A 85 -22.40 -1.37 -6.22
C ILE A 85 -22.72 -1.33 -7.72
N LYS A 86 -23.15 -0.18 -8.23
CA LYS A 86 -23.50 -0.01 -9.65
C LYS A 86 -22.26 -0.04 -10.55
N LYS A 87 -22.38 -0.55 -11.79
CA LYS A 87 -21.23 -0.70 -12.71
C LYS A 87 -20.51 0.62 -13.01
N GLU A 88 -21.23 1.73 -13.07
CA GLU A 88 -20.65 3.07 -13.30
C GLU A 88 -19.78 3.52 -12.12
N LYS A 89 -20.09 3.05 -10.89
CA LYS A 89 -19.28 3.28 -9.70
C LYS A 89 -18.03 2.39 -9.69
N VAL A 90 -18.14 1.13 -10.09
CA VAL A 90 -16.95 0.26 -10.28
C VAL A 90 -16.01 0.86 -11.33
N GLN A 91 -16.55 1.42 -12.42
CA GLN A 91 -15.75 2.07 -13.46
C GLN A 91 -15.01 3.33 -12.95
N GLN A 92 -15.62 4.10 -12.04
CA GLN A 92 -14.94 5.18 -11.32
C GLN A 92 -13.82 4.65 -10.42
N VAL A 93 -14.05 3.57 -9.67
CA VAL A 93 -13.03 2.89 -8.84
C VAL A 93 -11.85 2.41 -9.70
N ILE A 94 -12.10 1.70 -10.81
CA ILE A 94 -11.05 1.21 -11.73
C ILE A 94 -10.21 2.38 -12.24
N THR A 95 -10.86 3.47 -12.68
CA THR A 95 -10.17 4.65 -13.24
C THR A 95 -9.21 5.26 -12.22
N TYR A 96 -9.69 5.52 -11.00
CA TYR A 96 -8.87 6.12 -9.95
C TYR A 96 -7.85 5.13 -9.36
N TYR A 97 -8.13 3.83 -9.33
CA TYR A 97 -7.15 2.81 -8.94
C TYR A 97 -5.97 2.75 -9.92
N LEU A 98 -6.21 2.86 -11.24
CA LEU A 98 -5.16 2.91 -12.24
C LEU A 98 -4.34 4.21 -12.16
N GLU A 99 -4.98 5.37 -11.91
CA GLU A 99 -4.26 6.61 -11.60
C GLU A 99 -3.35 6.46 -10.35
N LEU A 100 -3.82 5.76 -9.32
CA LEU A 100 -3.09 5.53 -8.06
C LEU A 100 -1.89 4.59 -8.26
N LYS A 101 -2.09 3.48 -8.97
CA LYS A 101 -0.99 2.59 -9.44
C LYS A 101 0.10 3.41 -10.11
N ASP A 102 -0.28 4.26 -11.06
CA ASP A 102 0.66 5.08 -11.84
C ASP A 102 1.41 6.12 -11.01
N ALA A 103 0.79 6.66 -9.96
CA ALA A 103 1.47 7.52 -8.99
C ALA A 103 2.52 6.74 -8.17
N LEU A 104 2.16 5.55 -7.66
CA LEU A 104 3.06 4.70 -6.87
C LEU A 104 4.22 4.11 -7.70
N VAL A 105 4.00 3.82 -8.98
CA VAL A 105 5.05 3.51 -9.97
C VAL A 105 6.03 4.66 -10.10
N LYS A 106 5.54 5.89 -10.24
CA LYS A 106 6.36 7.13 -10.33
C LYS A 106 6.93 7.57 -8.98
N SER A 107 6.64 6.83 -7.90
CA SER A 107 7.00 7.19 -6.52
C SER A 107 6.46 8.56 -6.05
N ASP A 108 5.36 9.02 -6.67
CA ASP A 108 4.68 10.27 -6.36
C ASP A 108 3.67 10.05 -5.22
N ASN A 109 4.16 10.17 -3.99
CA ASN A 109 3.39 9.94 -2.77
C ASN A 109 2.26 10.95 -2.58
N GLN A 110 2.49 12.25 -2.89
CA GLN A 110 1.44 13.26 -2.82
C GLN A 110 0.31 12.93 -3.80
N LYS A 111 0.64 12.53 -5.04
CA LYS A 111 -0.39 12.18 -6.01
C LYS A 111 -1.12 10.90 -5.66
N ALA A 112 -0.45 9.92 -5.04
CA ALA A 112 -1.10 8.75 -4.48
C ALA A 112 -2.17 9.15 -3.45
N SER A 113 -1.87 10.05 -2.50
CA SER A 113 -2.83 10.54 -1.51
C SER A 113 -4.02 11.27 -2.17
N GLU A 114 -3.77 12.18 -3.11
CA GLU A 114 -4.83 12.89 -3.85
C GLU A 114 -5.79 11.95 -4.59
N VAL A 115 -5.26 10.91 -5.23
CA VAL A 115 -6.05 9.98 -6.05
C VAL A 115 -6.80 8.98 -5.17
N ALA A 116 -6.20 8.49 -4.07
CA ALA A 116 -6.89 7.63 -3.12
C ALA A 116 -8.11 8.32 -2.51
N ALA A 117 -8.04 9.63 -2.24
CA ALA A 117 -9.21 10.43 -1.84
C ALA A 117 -10.33 10.48 -2.90
N LYS A 118 -10.03 10.29 -4.20
CA LYS A 118 -11.04 10.11 -5.25
C LYS A 118 -11.69 8.72 -5.19
N ILE A 119 -10.90 7.67 -4.94
CA ILE A 119 -11.40 6.29 -4.76
C ILE A 119 -12.41 6.28 -3.61
N LYS A 120 -12.07 6.89 -2.46
CA LYS A 120 -12.98 7.04 -1.32
C LYS A 120 -14.32 7.66 -1.76
N LYS A 121 -14.28 8.85 -2.35
CA LYS A 121 -15.47 9.58 -2.85
C LYS A 121 -16.28 8.83 -3.91
N SER A 122 -15.67 7.91 -4.65
CA SER A 122 -16.40 7.11 -5.64
C SER A 122 -17.36 6.11 -4.99
N LEU A 123 -17.04 5.56 -3.82
CA LEU A 123 -17.83 4.55 -3.10
C LEU A 123 -18.57 5.06 -1.85
N GLU A 124 -18.48 6.34 -1.51
CA GLU A 124 -19.25 6.94 -0.41
C GLU A 124 -20.75 6.54 -0.46
N GLY A 125 -21.31 6.18 0.70
CA GLY A 125 -22.68 5.68 0.86
C GLY A 125 -22.87 4.17 0.68
N HIS A 126 -21.91 3.42 0.13
CA HIS A 126 -22.00 1.96 0.02
C HIS A 126 -21.56 1.30 1.33
N ASN A 127 -22.31 0.29 1.81
CA ASN A 127 -22.17 -0.28 3.15
C ASN A 127 -21.93 -1.79 3.22
N ASN A 128 -21.82 -2.48 2.07
CA ASN A 128 -21.36 -3.87 2.02
C ASN A 128 -19.89 -3.98 2.48
N GLN A 129 -19.42 -5.19 2.76
CA GLN A 129 -18.10 -5.36 3.39
C GLN A 129 -16.95 -4.99 2.43
N LEU A 130 -17.05 -5.34 1.16
CA LEU A 130 -16.03 -5.02 0.16
C LEU A 130 -15.87 -3.50 -0.04
N ALA A 131 -16.98 -2.76 -0.11
CA ALA A 131 -16.97 -1.30 -0.17
C ALA A 131 -16.31 -0.68 1.06
N LYS A 132 -16.63 -1.18 2.27
CA LYS A 132 -15.98 -0.73 3.52
C LYS A 132 -14.47 -0.95 3.50
N ASN A 133 -14.01 -2.11 3.03
CA ASN A 133 -12.59 -2.40 2.89
C ASN A 133 -11.91 -1.42 1.92
N ILE A 134 -12.48 -1.22 0.72
CA ILE A 134 -11.93 -0.29 -0.29
C ILE A 134 -11.92 1.15 0.23
N LEU A 135 -13.00 1.58 0.90
CA LEU A 135 -13.10 2.91 1.53
C LEU A 135 -12.02 3.11 2.60
N PHE A 136 -11.77 2.10 3.45
CA PHE A 136 -10.76 2.14 4.50
C PHE A 136 -9.34 2.21 3.92
N GLU A 137 -8.98 1.33 2.99
CA GLU A 137 -7.64 1.35 2.38
C GLU A 137 -7.37 2.65 1.61
N ALA A 138 -8.36 3.14 0.85
CA ALA A 138 -8.27 4.42 0.15
C ALA A 138 -8.15 5.61 1.12
N GLU A 139 -8.82 5.57 2.27
CA GLU A 139 -8.66 6.57 3.33
C GLU A 139 -7.28 6.52 3.98
N GLN A 140 -6.74 5.33 4.26
CA GLN A 140 -5.39 5.22 4.84
C GLN A 140 -4.33 5.72 3.87
N ILE A 141 -4.39 5.37 2.58
CA ILE A 141 -3.45 5.90 1.56
C ILE A 141 -3.55 7.43 1.48
N ALA A 142 -4.77 7.99 1.54
CA ALA A 142 -4.99 9.44 1.49
C ALA A 142 -4.47 10.23 2.71
N LEU A 143 -4.15 9.54 3.82
CA LEU A 143 -3.68 10.13 5.09
C LEU A 143 -2.22 9.81 5.42
N ILE A 144 -1.53 9.04 4.58
CA ILE A 144 -0.14 8.60 4.79
C ILE A 144 0.78 9.31 3.79
N ASP A 145 1.73 10.10 4.31
CA ASP A 145 2.77 10.72 3.46
C ASP A 145 3.92 9.75 3.10
N ASN A 146 4.13 8.69 3.89
CA ASN A 146 5.22 7.74 3.65
C ASN A 146 4.88 6.79 2.49
N LEU A 147 5.65 6.88 1.40
CA LEU A 147 5.45 6.12 0.16
C LEU A 147 5.43 4.60 0.35
N ASP A 148 6.30 4.05 1.21
CA ASP A 148 6.39 2.60 1.37
C ASP A 148 5.23 2.09 2.25
N HIS A 149 4.75 2.87 3.22
CA HIS A 149 3.49 2.61 3.91
C HIS A 149 2.27 2.71 2.97
N GLN A 150 2.23 3.69 2.05
CA GLN A 150 1.20 3.77 1.02
C GLN A 150 1.19 2.51 0.14
N ARG A 151 2.37 2.01 -0.25
CA ARG A 151 2.52 0.76 -1.01
C ARG A 151 1.98 -0.46 -0.26
N THR A 152 2.23 -0.58 1.05
CA THR A 152 1.64 -1.63 1.89
C THR A 152 0.11 -1.58 1.88
N ARG A 153 -0.50 -0.40 2.05
CA ARG A 153 -1.97 -0.26 1.96
C ARG A 153 -2.51 -0.50 0.53
N PHE A 154 -1.73 -0.14 -0.50
CA PHE A 154 -2.08 -0.39 -1.89
C PHE A 154 -2.12 -1.90 -2.24
N ASN A 155 -1.35 -2.75 -1.56
CA ASN A 155 -1.46 -4.20 -1.70
C ASN A 155 -2.86 -4.69 -1.27
N THR A 156 -3.28 -4.32 -0.05
CA THR A 156 -4.62 -4.63 0.46
C THR A 156 -5.73 -4.01 -0.40
N LEU A 157 -5.55 -2.78 -0.88
CA LEU A 157 -6.49 -2.15 -1.82
C LEU A 157 -6.60 -2.95 -3.15
N SER A 158 -5.48 -3.46 -3.67
CA SER A 158 -5.42 -4.17 -4.95
C SER A 158 -6.23 -5.46 -4.94
N GLU A 159 -6.16 -6.26 -3.87
CA GLU A 159 -6.96 -7.48 -3.75
C GLU A 159 -8.46 -7.20 -3.57
N ASN A 160 -8.82 -6.14 -2.84
CA ASN A 160 -10.22 -5.71 -2.73
C ASN A 160 -10.76 -5.16 -4.07
N VAL A 161 -9.96 -4.38 -4.82
CA VAL A 161 -10.36 -3.89 -6.15
C VAL A 161 -10.41 -5.02 -7.18
N TYR A 162 -9.49 -5.99 -7.16
CA TYR A 162 -9.58 -7.21 -7.96
C TYR A 162 -10.87 -7.98 -7.67
N THR A 163 -11.21 -8.18 -6.40
CA THR A 163 -12.46 -8.84 -5.98
C THR A 163 -13.69 -8.10 -6.52
N LEU A 164 -13.69 -6.76 -6.47
CA LEU A 164 -14.76 -5.92 -7.01
C LEU A 164 -14.90 -6.02 -8.54
N VAL A 165 -13.79 -5.99 -9.27
CA VAL A 165 -13.79 -6.12 -10.73
C VAL A 165 -14.24 -7.53 -11.14
N ASN A 166 -13.69 -8.57 -10.53
CA ASN A 166 -13.93 -9.95 -10.93
C ASN A 166 -15.38 -10.39 -10.67
N SER A 167 -15.98 -9.97 -9.55
CA SER A 167 -17.39 -10.25 -9.23
C SER A 167 -18.39 -9.47 -10.09
N THR A 168 -18.10 -8.20 -10.42
CA THR A 168 -19.08 -7.34 -11.12
C THR A 168 -18.96 -7.35 -12.65
N LYS A 169 -17.80 -7.77 -13.20
CA LYS A 169 -17.46 -7.72 -14.64
C LYS A 169 -17.85 -6.37 -15.25
N ALA A 170 -17.33 -5.30 -14.64
CA ALA A 170 -17.73 -3.91 -14.92
C ALA A 170 -16.63 -3.08 -15.59
N ASN A 171 -15.44 -3.65 -15.78
CA ASN A 171 -14.40 -3.11 -16.65
C ASN A 171 -14.94 -2.90 -18.08
N GLN A 172 -14.48 -1.83 -18.74
CA GLN A 172 -14.83 -1.51 -20.15
C GLN A 172 -13.70 -1.85 -21.13
N LYS A 173 -12.59 -2.35 -20.60
CA LYS A 173 -11.33 -2.66 -21.28
C LYS A 173 -10.70 -3.87 -20.59
N ILE A 174 -9.75 -4.50 -21.27
CA ILE A 174 -8.90 -5.53 -20.68
C ILE A 174 -8.15 -4.95 -19.48
N LEU A 175 -8.08 -5.72 -18.39
CA LEU A 175 -7.21 -5.46 -17.24
C LEU A 175 -6.34 -6.68 -16.97
N TYR A 176 -5.03 -6.47 -16.85
CA TYR A 176 -4.06 -7.51 -16.56
C TYR A 176 -3.80 -7.57 -15.06
N ARG A 177 -4.05 -8.73 -14.43
CA ARG A 177 -3.58 -8.96 -13.05
C ARG A 177 -2.10 -9.35 -13.12
N GLN A 178 -1.26 -8.42 -12.73
CA GLN A 178 0.20 -8.58 -12.69
C GLN A 178 0.63 -8.97 -11.27
N TYR A 179 1.77 -9.66 -11.13
CA TYR A 179 2.32 -10.14 -9.85
C TYR A 179 3.85 -10.06 -9.82
N CYS A 180 4.43 -9.56 -8.73
CA CYS A 180 5.87 -9.57 -8.45
C CYS A 180 6.14 -10.45 -7.21
N PRO A 181 6.93 -11.54 -7.32
CA PRO A 181 7.22 -12.43 -6.20
C PRO A 181 8.16 -11.81 -5.16
N MET A 182 8.84 -10.70 -5.48
CA MET A 182 9.82 -10.05 -4.58
C MET A 182 9.22 -8.91 -3.76
N ALA A 183 7.94 -8.56 -3.94
CA ALA A 183 7.29 -7.54 -3.11
C ALA A 183 7.20 -8.03 -1.65
N PHE A 184 7.29 -7.11 -0.70
CA PHE A 184 7.16 -7.36 0.76
C PHE A 184 7.98 -8.58 1.22
N ASP A 185 9.31 -8.43 1.21
CA ASP A 185 10.29 -9.44 1.66
C ASP A 185 10.13 -10.85 1.04
N ASN A 186 9.57 -10.91 -0.16
CA ASN A 186 9.25 -12.10 -0.97
C ASN A 186 7.96 -12.86 -0.57
N GLU A 187 7.06 -12.25 0.17
CA GLU A 187 5.65 -12.67 0.26
C GLU A 187 4.96 -12.51 -1.12
N GLY A 188 5.35 -11.47 -1.86
CA GLY A 188 4.83 -11.13 -3.18
C GLY A 188 3.50 -10.38 -3.15
N ALA A 189 3.15 -9.75 -4.26
CA ALA A 189 1.93 -8.94 -4.36
C ALA A 189 1.40 -8.82 -5.79
N TYR A 190 0.08 -8.74 -5.90
CA TYR A 190 -0.65 -8.52 -7.16
C TYR A 190 -1.05 -7.05 -7.35
N TRP A 191 -1.35 -6.66 -8.58
CA TRP A 191 -2.04 -5.42 -8.93
C TRP A 191 -2.78 -5.58 -10.27
N LEU A 192 -3.72 -4.68 -10.58
CA LEU A 192 -4.30 -4.58 -11.94
C LEU A 192 -3.60 -3.48 -12.74
N SER A 193 -3.35 -3.70 -14.03
CA SER A 193 -2.88 -2.68 -14.97
C SER A 193 -3.75 -2.69 -16.24
N ALA A 194 -3.83 -1.56 -16.95
CA ALA A 194 -4.49 -1.50 -18.27
C ALA A 194 -3.53 -1.86 -19.42
N GLU A 195 -2.25 -2.06 -19.08
CA GLU A 195 -1.13 -2.36 -19.97
C GLU A 195 -0.62 -3.78 -19.69
N GLU A 196 -0.18 -4.47 -20.74
CA GLU A 196 0.51 -5.77 -20.58
C GLU A 196 1.95 -5.59 -20.05
N GLU A 197 2.57 -4.43 -20.29
CA GLU A 197 3.91 -4.12 -19.81
C GLU A 197 3.95 -4.07 -18.27
N ILE A 198 4.90 -4.77 -17.68
CA ILE A 198 5.12 -4.77 -16.23
C ILE A 198 5.64 -3.40 -15.78
N ARG A 199 4.83 -2.71 -14.97
CA ARG A 199 5.16 -1.43 -14.31
C ARG A 199 4.84 -1.55 -12.82
N ASN A 200 5.84 -1.96 -12.04
CA ASN A 200 5.71 -2.37 -10.65
C ASN A 200 5.46 -1.18 -9.69
N PRO A 201 4.29 -1.10 -9.00
CA PRO A 201 3.96 0.00 -8.09
C PRO A 201 4.67 -0.11 -6.72
N TYR A 202 5.11 -1.31 -6.33
CA TYR A 202 5.72 -1.60 -5.02
C TYR A 202 7.19 -1.19 -4.92
N PHE A 203 7.89 -1.06 -6.04
CA PHE A 203 9.29 -0.65 -6.07
C PHE A 203 9.59 0.59 -6.93
N GLY A 204 8.66 0.98 -7.82
CA GLY A 204 8.90 2.03 -8.81
C GLY A 204 10.18 1.75 -9.61
N ASP A 205 10.95 2.79 -9.91
CA ASP A 205 12.18 2.69 -10.71
C ASP A 205 13.21 1.66 -10.21
N LYS A 206 13.24 1.35 -8.90
CA LYS A 206 14.20 0.38 -8.31
C LYS A 206 14.08 -1.01 -8.95
N MET A 207 12.86 -1.47 -9.20
CA MET A 207 12.56 -2.78 -9.80
C MET A 207 11.32 -2.71 -10.68
N LEU A 208 11.24 -1.68 -11.55
CA LEU A 208 10.06 -1.34 -12.34
C LEU A 208 9.50 -2.52 -13.16
N LYS A 209 10.37 -3.42 -13.60
CA LYS A 209 10.05 -4.61 -14.41
C LYS A 209 9.99 -5.93 -13.60
N CYS A 210 10.01 -5.89 -12.26
CA CYS A 210 9.70 -7.10 -11.48
C CYS A 210 8.23 -7.45 -11.67
N GLY A 211 7.97 -8.57 -12.33
CA GLY A 211 6.67 -9.22 -12.31
C GLY A 211 6.36 -10.05 -13.55
N SER A 212 5.12 -10.52 -13.59
CA SER A 212 4.53 -11.29 -14.70
C SER A 212 3.01 -11.07 -14.70
N VAL A 213 2.38 -11.08 -15.88
CA VAL A 213 0.92 -11.23 -15.99
C VAL A 213 0.55 -12.63 -15.49
N LYS A 214 -0.52 -12.72 -14.70
CA LYS A 214 -1.08 -13.98 -14.16
C LYS A 214 -2.50 -14.26 -14.64
N GLU A 215 -3.28 -13.21 -14.89
CA GLU A 215 -4.69 -13.30 -15.27
C GLU A 215 -5.02 -12.13 -16.21
N THR A 216 -5.92 -12.36 -17.17
CA THR A 216 -6.47 -11.33 -18.06
C THR A 216 -7.96 -11.23 -17.79
N LEU A 217 -8.44 -10.04 -17.45
CA LEU A 217 -9.83 -9.76 -17.15
C LEU A 217 -10.46 -9.01 -18.33
N GLU A 218 -11.48 -9.63 -18.93
CA GLU A 218 -12.28 -9.12 -20.05
C GLU A 218 -13.72 -8.84 -19.60
#